data_AF-A0AAN8GRU3-F1
#
_entry.id   AF-A0AAN8GRU3-F1
#
_cell.length_a   1.000
_cell.length_b   1.000
_cell.length_c   1.000
_cell.angle_alpha   90.00
_cell.angle_beta   90.00
_cell.angle_gamma   90.00
#
_symmetry.space_group_name_H-M   'P 1'
#
loop_
_entity.id
_entity.type
_entity.pdbx_description
1 polymer ?
#
loop_
_entity_poly.entity_id
_entity_poly.type
_entity_poly.pdbx_seq_one_letter_code
_entity_poly.pdbx_strand_id
1 'polypeptide(L)'
;MDAHLTFEPHIKQLCKNSFHHLRTIAKLRPTLTLSDAEKLVHAFVSSRLDDCNALLIGIANRSIQKLQYIQNSAARILMRVRKYDPITRILKALHRLPVELRIELKASVLTHQRVHGTAPPYLKELLTPHTSLRTTRSSNLLKPPRTKLRALGDRAFTRHHRP
;
A
#
# COMPACT_ATOMS: atom_id res chain seq x y z
N MET A 1 -17.54 -10.28 7.80
CA MET A 1 -16.75 -9.35 6.94
C MET A 1 -17.30 -7.94 7.13
N ASP A 2 -16.47 -6.90 7.04
CA ASP A 2 -16.92 -5.49 7.11
C ASP A 2 -17.89 -5.22 5.96
N ALA A 3 -19.14 -4.86 6.27
CA ALA A 3 -20.21 -4.64 5.31
C ALA A 3 -19.90 -3.53 4.28
N HIS A 4 -18.96 -2.65 4.61
CA HIS A 4 -18.57 -1.53 3.76
C HIS A 4 -17.13 -1.60 3.25
N LEU A 5 -16.39 -2.69 3.53
CA LEU A 5 -14.97 -2.87 3.17
C LEU A 5 -14.11 -1.63 3.51
N THR A 6 -14.45 -0.91 4.59
CA THR A 6 -13.73 0.31 4.96
C THR A 6 -12.37 0.01 5.58
N PHE A 7 -12.19 -1.23 6.07
CA PHE A 7 -11.01 -1.70 6.78
C PHE A 7 -10.67 -0.88 8.04
N GLU A 8 -11.56 -0.01 8.52
CA GLU A 8 -11.29 0.88 9.66
C GLU A 8 -10.95 0.11 10.95
N PRO A 9 -11.67 -0.95 11.34
CA PRO A 9 -11.32 -1.73 12.53
C PRO A 9 -9.94 -2.39 12.38
N HIS A 10 -9.65 -2.92 11.20
CA HIS A 10 -8.37 -3.54 10.89
C HIS A 10 -7.22 -2.52 10.96
N ILE A 11 -7.38 -1.36 10.32
CA ILE A 11 -6.38 -0.29 10.33
C ILE A 11 -6.18 0.25 11.74
N LYS A 12 -7.25 0.39 12.54
CA LYS A 12 -7.13 0.80 13.95
C LYS A 12 -6.30 -0.18 14.75
N GLN A 13 -6.56 -1.48 14.60
CA GLN A 13 -5.80 -2.53 15.28
C GLN A 13 -4.34 -2.57 14.79
N LEU A 14 -4.12 -2.44 13.48
CA LEU A 14 -2.80 -2.36 12.88
C LEU A 14 -2.00 -1.17 13.43
N CYS A 15 -2.60 0.00 13.51
CA CYS A 15 -1.98 1.19 14.11
C CYS A 15 -1.58 0.95 15.56
N LYS A 16 -2.49 0.40 16.37
CA LYS A 16 -2.23 0.10 17.79
C LYS A 16 -1.01 -0.81 17.95
N ASN A 17 -1.00 -1.94 17.24
CA ASN A 17 0.08 -2.91 17.29
C ASN A 17 1.40 -2.32 16.75
N SER A 18 1.31 -1.55 15.66
CA SER A 18 2.47 -0.91 15.03
C SER A 18 3.15 0.08 15.95
N PHE A 19 2.40 0.95 16.63
CA PHE A 19 2.99 1.90 17.58
C PHE A 19 3.58 1.21 18.81
N HIS A 20 2.98 0.11 19.27
CA HIS A 20 3.57 -0.72 20.33
C HIS A 20 4.94 -1.26 19.90
N HIS A 21 5.04 -1.87 18.72
CA HIS A 21 6.32 -2.36 18.19
C HIS A 21 7.34 -1.24 17.94
N LEU A 22 6.91 -0.09 17.40
CA LEU A 22 7.77 1.07 17.20
C LEU A 22 8.37 1.58 18.51
N ARG A 23 7.62 1.53 19.62
CA ARG A 23 8.15 1.88 20.94
C ARG A 23 9.25 0.92 21.38
N THR A 24 9.11 -0.37 21.09
CA THR A 24 10.17 -1.37 21.34
C THR A 24 11.39 -1.13 20.45
N ILE A 25 11.18 -0.91 19.15
CA ILE A 25 12.27 -0.59 18.21
C ILE A 25 13.00 0.69 18.64
N ALA A 26 12.27 1.72 19.08
CA ALA A 26 12.86 2.97 19.55
C ALA A 26 13.76 2.77 20.79
N LYS A 27 13.42 1.84 21.69
CA LYS A 27 14.26 1.48 22.84
C LYS A 27 15.52 0.73 22.42
N LEU A 28 15.43 -0.13 21.41
CA LEU A 28 16.58 -0.89 20.89
C LEU A 28 17.48 -0.04 19.98
N ARG A 29 16.94 0.99 19.33
CA ARG A 29 17.66 1.81 18.35
C ARG A 29 19.03 2.33 18.82
N PRO A 30 19.25 2.79 20.07
CA PRO A 30 20.54 3.30 20.51
C PRO A 30 21.65 2.25 20.56
N THR A 31 21.31 0.96 20.70
CA THR A 31 22.28 -0.15 20.81
C THR A 31 22.60 -0.78 19.46
N LEU A 32 21.89 -0.40 18.39
CA LEU A 32 22.04 -0.95 17.05
C LEU A 32 22.86 -0.04 16.13
N THR A 33 23.64 -0.66 15.26
CA THR A 33 24.23 0.02 14.09
C THR A 33 23.12 0.53 13.16
N LEU A 34 23.44 1.49 12.30
CA LEU A 34 22.45 1.98 11.31
C LEU A 34 21.98 0.84 10.40
N SER A 35 22.90 0.02 9.88
CA SER A 35 22.57 -1.12 9.02
C SER A 35 21.61 -2.12 9.68
N ASP A 36 21.83 -2.47 10.95
CA ASP A 36 20.95 -3.43 11.62
C ASP A 36 19.59 -2.82 11.96
N ALA A 37 19.57 -1.55 12.33
CA ALA A 37 18.32 -0.80 12.51
C ALA A 37 17.53 -0.70 11.19
N GLU A 38 18.21 -0.52 10.05
CA GLU A 38 17.59 -0.50 8.72
C GLU A 38 16.91 -1.82 8.41
N LYS A 39 17.60 -2.95 8.64
CA LYS A 39 17.03 -4.29 8.46
C LYS A 39 15.80 -4.50 9.35
N LEU A 40 15.89 -4.11 10.63
CA LEU A 40 14.80 -4.24 11.59
C LEU A 40 13.58 -3.41 11.17
N VAL A 41 13.79 -2.13 10.81
CA VAL A 41 12.73 -1.24 10.36
C VAL A 41 12.14 -1.72 9.02
N HIS A 42 12.98 -2.24 8.12
CA HIS A 42 12.53 -2.81 6.86
C HIS A 42 11.63 -4.04 7.08
N ALA A 43 12.03 -4.96 7.96
CA ALA A 43 11.23 -6.13 8.31
C ALA A 43 9.91 -5.73 8.96
N PHE A 44 9.93 -4.75 9.86
CA PHE A 44 8.72 -4.20 10.49
C PHE A 44 7.76 -3.58 9.46
N VAL A 45 8.27 -2.69 8.60
CA VAL A 45 7.45 -2.03 7.57
C VAL A 45 6.91 -3.05 6.58
N SER A 46 7.72 -4.01 6.16
CA SER A 46 7.27 -5.06 5.22
C SER A 46 6.13 -5.89 5.81
N SER A 47 6.31 -6.42 7.02
CA SER A 47 5.33 -7.29 7.68
C SER A 47 4.05 -6.58 8.12
N ARG A 48 4.11 -5.29 8.47
CA ARG A 48 2.94 -4.55 8.99
C ARG A 48 2.28 -3.65 7.96
N LEU A 49 3.04 -3.09 7.02
CA LEU A 49 2.54 -2.11 6.07
C LEU A 49 2.52 -2.60 4.62
N ASP A 50 3.20 -3.70 4.27
CA ASP A 50 3.29 -4.14 2.86
C ASP A 50 2.72 -5.51 2.55
N ASP A 51 2.52 -6.36 3.56
CA ASP A 51 2.13 -7.76 3.37
C ASP A 51 0.77 -7.95 2.68
N CYS A 52 -0.10 -6.93 2.70
CA CYS A 52 -1.40 -6.95 2.01
C CYS A 52 -1.84 -5.56 1.52
N ASN A 53 -0.91 -4.63 1.29
CA ASN A 53 -1.26 -3.22 1.09
C ASN A 53 -2.01 -2.93 -0.21
N ALA A 54 -1.90 -3.79 -1.23
CA ALA A 54 -2.69 -3.67 -2.45
C ALA A 54 -4.21 -3.76 -2.20
N LEU A 55 -4.64 -4.43 -1.12
CA LEU A 55 -6.06 -4.51 -0.73
C LEU A 55 -6.61 -3.17 -0.21
N LEU A 56 -5.71 -2.25 0.16
CA LEU A 56 -6.06 -0.93 0.67
C LEU A 56 -6.27 0.09 -0.46
N ILE A 57 -6.28 -0.34 -1.72
CA ILE A 57 -6.59 0.56 -2.83
C ILE A 57 -8.02 1.11 -2.70
N GLY A 58 -8.18 2.42 -2.89
CA GLY A 58 -9.49 3.09 -2.87
C GLY A 58 -10.10 3.32 -1.49
N ILE A 59 -9.40 3.02 -0.39
CA ILE A 59 -9.86 3.36 0.97
C ILE A 59 -9.81 4.88 1.21
N ALA A 60 -10.43 5.33 2.31
CA ALA A 60 -10.43 6.75 2.67
C ALA A 60 -9.02 7.30 2.98
N ASN A 61 -8.71 8.51 2.50
CA ASN A 61 -7.41 9.17 2.73
C ASN A 61 -7.02 9.28 4.20
N ARG A 62 -8.01 9.47 5.10
CA ARG A 62 -7.78 9.49 6.56
C ARG A 62 -7.10 8.21 7.05
N SER A 63 -7.41 7.07 6.44
CA SER A 63 -6.89 5.76 6.82
C SER A 63 -5.49 5.55 6.25
N ILE A 64 -5.25 5.99 5.02
CA ILE A 64 -3.91 6.05 4.43
C ILE A 64 -2.99 6.94 5.28
N GLN A 65 -3.48 8.10 5.74
CA GLN A 65 -2.71 9.00 6.62
C GLN A 65 -2.30 8.32 7.94
N LYS A 66 -3.17 7.51 8.55
CA LYS A 66 -2.81 6.74 9.75
C LYS A 66 -1.61 5.82 9.49
N LEU A 67 -1.60 5.13 8.34
CA LEU A 67 -0.49 4.27 7.94
C LEU A 67 0.77 5.08 7.62
N GLN A 68 0.60 6.24 6.98
CA GLN A 68 1.71 7.17 6.72
C GLN A 68 2.37 7.62 8.03
N TYR A 69 1.61 7.87 9.09
CA TYR A 69 2.19 8.20 10.39
C TYR A 69 3.07 7.08 10.95
N ILE A 70 2.66 5.80 10.79
CA ILE A 70 3.48 4.65 11.22
C ILE A 70 4.81 4.64 10.45
N GLN A 71 4.77 4.77 9.12
CA GLN A 71 5.97 4.80 8.29
C GLN A 71 6.87 5.99 8.68
N ASN A 72 6.28 7.16 8.90
CA ASN A 72 7.01 8.36 9.27
C ASN A 72 7.72 8.17 10.62
N SER A 73 7.03 7.61 11.62
CA SER A 73 7.63 7.29 12.91
C SER A 73 8.76 6.28 12.78
N ALA A 74 8.60 5.24 11.96
CA ALA A 74 9.65 4.26 11.70
C ALA A 74 10.90 4.90 11.08
N ALA A 75 10.72 5.75 10.07
CA ALA A 75 11.81 6.49 9.44
C ALA A 75 12.52 7.45 10.42
N ARG A 76 11.76 8.12 11.30
CA ARG A 76 12.33 9.00 12.32
C ARG A 76 13.14 8.23 13.36
N ILE A 77 12.63 7.09 13.83
CA ILE A 77 13.35 6.20 14.76
C ILE A 77 14.65 5.72 14.11
N LEU A 78 14.58 5.29 12.85
CA LEU A 78 15.74 4.82 12.11
C LEU A 78 16.85 5.90 12.04
N MET A 79 16.49 7.10 11.59
CA MET A 79 17.44 8.20 11.38
C MET A 79 17.77 8.99 12.65
N ARG A 80 17.15 8.66 13.79
CA ARG A 80 17.30 9.37 15.08
C ARG A 80 17.10 10.90 14.96
N VAL A 81 16.17 11.31 14.11
CA VAL A 81 15.83 12.72 13.86
C VAL A 81 14.77 13.23 14.82
N ARG A 82 14.67 14.56 14.96
CA ARG A 82 13.70 15.19 15.86
C ARG A 82 12.28 15.04 15.31
N LYS A 83 11.28 15.22 16.18
CA LYS A 83 9.85 15.11 15.83
C LYS A 83 9.41 16.05 14.71
N TYR A 84 9.98 17.25 14.66
CA TYR A 84 9.56 18.31 13.74
C TYR A 84 10.39 18.38 12.46
N ASP A 85 11.43 17.56 12.31
CA ASP A 85 12.26 17.57 11.11
C ASP A 85 11.44 17.21 9.86
N PRO A 86 11.68 17.83 8.69
CA PRO A 86 10.86 17.58 7.50
C PRO A 86 10.91 16.11 7.04
N ILE A 87 9.77 15.43 7.12
CA ILE A 87 9.70 13.99 6.84
C ILE A 87 10.02 13.64 5.38
N THR A 88 9.69 14.54 4.44
CA THR A 88 9.97 14.37 3.02
C THR A 88 11.47 14.22 2.76
N ARG A 89 12.33 14.97 3.47
CA ARG A 89 13.78 14.86 3.33
C ARG A 89 14.29 13.51 3.81
N ILE A 90 13.75 13.04 4.94
CA ILE A 90 14.12 11.77 5.56
C ILE A 90 13.73 10.59 4.65
N LEU A 91 12.49 10.58 4.14
CA LEU A 91 12.03 9.53 3.24
C LEU A 91 12.85 9.49 1.94
N LYS A 92 13.22 10.66 1.39
CA LYS A 92 14.12 10.75 0.23
C LYS A 92 15.50 10.18 0.52
N ALA A 93 16.11 10.53 1.65
CA ALA A 93 17.42 10.00 2.07
C ALA A 93 17.40 8.47 2.26
N LEU A 94 16.26 7.93 2.71
CA LEU A 94 16.06 6.49 2.86
C LEU A 94 15.62 5.78 1.57
N HIS A 95 15.43 6.52 0.46
CA HIS A 95 14.83 6.02 -0.77
C HIS A 95 13.47 5.32 -0.56
N ARG A 96 12.65 5.81 0.40
CA ARG A 96 11.35 5.22 0.74
C ARG A 96 10.20 6.04 0.16
N LEU A 97 9.28 5.35 -0.52
CA LEU A 97 8.05 5.93 -1.04
C LEU A 97 7.01 6.15 0.08
N PRO A 98 6.19 7.21 0.04
CA PRO A 98 4.97 7.34 0.84
C PRO A 98 4.02 6.14 0.69
N VAL A 99 3.24 5.83 1.74
CA VAL A 99 2.34 4.65 1.79
C VAL A 99 1.37 4.62 0.61
N GLU A 100 0.78 5.77 0.26
CA GLU A 100 -0.18 5.86 -0.86
C GLU A 100 0.44 5.37 -2.17
N LEU A 101 1.62 5.88 -2.52
CA LEU A 101 2.34 5.47 -3.73
C LEU A 101 2.76 4.00 -3.69
N ARG A 102 3.01 3.45 -2.49
CA ARG A 102 3.34 2.02 -2.35
C ARG A 102 2.14 1.12 -2.61
N ILE A 103 0.96 1.53 -2.16
CA ILE A 103 -0.30 0.83 -2.44
C ILE A 103 -0.54 0.81 -3.96
N GLU A 104 -0.42 1.98 -4.60
CA GLU A 104 -0.60 2.11 -6.06
C GLU A 104 0.43 1.31 -6.85
N LEU A 105 1.71 1.38 -6.47
CA LEU A 105 2.77 0.61 -7.10
C LEU A 105 2.52 -0.89 -6.96
N LYS A 106 2.17 -1.38 -5.76
CA LYS A 106 1.91 -2.80 -5.54
C LYS A 106 0.71 -3.27 -6.36
N ALA A 107 -0.38 -2.50 -6.38
CA ALA A 107 -1.54 -2.80 -7.20
C ALA A 107 -1.17 -2.87 -8.70
N SER A 108 -0.38 -1.91 -9.19
CA SER A 108 0.07 -1.85 -10.59
C SER A 108 1.01 -3.00 -10.97
N VAL A 109 1.93 -3.38 -10.09
CA VAL A 109 2.80 -4.54 -10.31
C VAL A 109 1.97 -5.82 -10.37
N LEU A 110 1.01 -5.97 -9.46
CA LEU A 110 0.12 -7.12 -9.41
C LEU A 110 -0.81 -7.20 -10.64
N THR A 111 -1.24 -6.08 -11.22
CA THR A 111 -2.02 -6.08 -12.46
C THR A 111 -1.14 -6.41 -13.66
N HIS A 112 0.04 -5.80 -13.75
CA HIS A 112 1.02 -6.08 -14.80
C HIS A 112 1.39 -7.58 -14.84
N GLN A 113 1.69 -8.19 -13.69
CA GLN A 113 2.02 -9.62 -13.62
C GLN A 113 0.89 -10.51 -14.14
N ARG A 114 -0.37 -10.14 -13.91
CA ARG A 114 -1.53 -10.89 -14.41
C ARG A 114 -1.70 -10.74 -15.92
N VAL A 115 -1.55 -9.52 -16.44
CA VAL A 115 -1.69 -9.24 -17.88
C VAL A 115 -0.57 -9.88 -18.70
N HIS A 116 0.68 -9.81 -18.23
CA HIS A 116 1.86 -10.34 -18.92
C HIS A 116 2.18 -11.80 -18.58
N GLY A 117 1.28 -12.48 -17.89
CA GLY A 117 1.36 -13.93 -17.74
C GLY A 117 2.39 -14.45 -16.73
N THR A 118 2.97 -13.61 -15.89
CA THR A 118 3.90 -14.02 -14.83
C THR A 118 3.21 -14.33 -13.50
N ALA A 119 1.93 -14.00 -13.36
CA ALA A 119 1.12 -14.40 -12.22
C ALA A 119 0.70 -15.90 -12.28
N PRO A 120 0.44 -16.54 -11.14
CA PRO A 120 -0.15 -17.89 -11.09
C PRO A 120 -1.46 -18.01 -11.88
N PRO A 121 -1.80 -19.20 -12.43
CA PRO A 121 -2.99 -19.41 -13.25
C PRO A 121 -4.29 -18.91 -12.61
N TYR A 122 -4.50 -19.22 -11.33
CA TYR A 122 -5.68 -18.79 -10.57
C TYR A 122 -5.86 -17.27 -10.48
N LEU A 123 -4.78 -16.48 -10.65
CA LEU A 123 -4.86 -15.02 -10.69
C LEU A 123 -5.11 -14.45 -12.08
N LYS A 124 -4.72 -15.17 -13.15
CA LYS A 124 -4.97 -14.76 -14.54
C LYS A 124 -6.45 -14.87 -14.88
N GLU A 125 -7.10 -15.94 -14.42
CA GLU A 125 -8.52 -16.22 -14.65
C GLU A 125 -9.46 -15.14 -14.07
N LEU A 126 -8.97 -14.34 -13.12
CA LEU A 126 -9.74 -13.25 -12.49
C LEU A 126 -9.81 -11.97 -13.34
N LEU A 127 -8.97 -11.82 -14.36
CA LEU A 127 -8.97 -10.64 -15.25
C LEU A 127 -9.49 -11.04 -16.63
N THR A 128 -10.57 -10.38 -17.07
CA THR A 128 -11.05 -10.51 -18.44
C THR A 128 -10.52 -9.34 -19.28
N PRO A 129 -9.59 -9.58 -20.22
CA PRO A 129 -9.16 -8.53 -21.14
C PRO A 129 -10.36 -8.05 -21.96
N HIS A 130 -10.37 -6.75 -22.27
CA HIS A 130 -11.41 -6.20 -23.13
C HIS A 130 -11.19 -6.69 -24.57
N THR A 131 -12.04 -7.60 -25.03
CA THR A 131 -12.02 -8.06 -26.43
C THR A 131 -12.93 -7.17 -27.28
N SER A 132 -12.34 -6.39 -28.18
CA SER A 132 -13.06 -5.67 -29.24
C SER A 132 -12.78 -6.33 -30.59
N LEU A 133 -13.81 -6.40 -31.45
CA LEU A 133 -13.71 -6.96 -32.82
C LEU A 133 -12.88 -6.07 -33.77
N ARG A 134 -12.55 -4.84 -33.35
CA ARG A 134 -11.68 -3.90 -34.07
C ARG A 134 -10.53 -3.50 -33.15
N THR A 135 -9.33 -3.38 -33.70
CA THR A 135 -8.17 -2.80 -32.99
C THR A 135 -8.44 -1.32 -32.75
N THR A 136 -8.93 -0.99 -31.55
CA THR A 136 -9.16 0.38 -31.10
C THR A 136 -8.15 0.71 -30.00
N ARG A 137 -8.01 2.00 -29.65
CA ARG A 137 -7.17 2.44 -28.51
C ARG A 137 -7.54 1.77 -27.18
N SER A 138 -8.71 1.14 -27.10
CA SER A 138 -9.24 0.42 -25.93
C SER A 138 -8.97 -1.09 -25.91
N SER A 139 -8.33 -1.66 -26.95
CA SER A 139 -8.08 -3.11 -27.04
C SER A 139 -7.16 -3.65 -25.94
N ASN A 140 -6.35 -2.78 -25.33
CA ASN A 140 -5.41 -3.13 -24.26
C ASN A 140 -5.96 -2.80 -22.85
N LEU A 141 -7.24 -2.43 -22.73
CA LEU A 141 -7.85 -2.10 -21.45
C LEU A 141 -8.43 -3.36 -20.77
N LEU A 142 -8.49 -3.34 -19.44
CA LEU A 142 -9.19 -4.36 -18.66
C LEU A 142 -10.68 -3.99 -18.57
N LYS A 143 -11.56 -4.98 -18.72
CA LYS A 143 -13.00 -4.76 -18.59
C LYS A 143 -13.36 -4.64 -17.10
N PRO A 144 -13.92 -3.52 -16.62
CA PRO A 144 -14.35 -3.44 -15.23
C PRO A 144 -15.48 -4.46 -15.00
N PRO A 145 -15.41 -5.27 -13.93
CA PRO A 145 -16.47 -6.22 -13.62
C PRO A 145 -17.77 -5.46 -13.30
N ARG A 146 -18.90 -5.97 -13.79
CA ARG A 146 -20.21 -5.42 -13.45
C ARG A 146 -20.59 -5.87 -12.04
N THR A 147 -20.72 -4.92 -11.14
CA THR A 147 -21.17 -5.14 -9.76
C THR A 147 -22.64 -4.72 -9.61
N LYS A 148 -23.40 -5.45 -8.80
CA LYS A 148 -24.84 -5.17 -8.56
C LYS A 148 -25.07 -4.11 -7.48
N LEU A 149 -24.07 -3.80 -6.67
CA LEU A 149 -24.13 -2.90 -5.52
C LEU A 149 -23.02 -1.87 -5.63
N ARG A 150 -23.35 -0.58 -5.43
CA ARG A 150 -22.36 0.52 -5.35
C ARG A 150 -21.49 0.35 -4.09
N ALA A 151 -20.42 -0.42 -4.19
CA ALA A 151 -19.50 -0.73 -3.09
C ALA A 151 -18.11 -0.09 -3.30
N LEU A 152 -17.17 -0.35 -2.38
CA LEU A 152 -15.77 0.12 -2.49
C LEU A 152 -15.11 -0.33 -3.81
N GLY A 153 -15.43 -1.55 -4.27
CA GLY A 153 -14.91 -2.09 -5.53
C GLY A 153 -15.17 -1.18 -6.73
N ASP A 154 -16.33 -0.54 -6.79
CA ASP A 154 -16.68 0.36 -7.90
C ASP A 154 -15.88 1.66 -7.86
N ARG A 155 -15.54 2.13 -6.65
CA ARG A 155 -14.71 3.34 -6.47
C ARG A 155 -13.27 3.11 -6.89
N ALA A 156 -12.77 1.88 -6.79
CA ALA A 156 -11.44 1.52 -7.25
C ALA A 156 -11.32 1.66 -8.78
N PHE A 157 -12.41 1.48 -9.52
CA PHE A 157 -12.42 1.57 -10.99
C PHE A 157 -12.90 2.92 -11.55
N THR A 158 -13.46 3.82 -10.74
CA THR A 158 -13.97 5.13 -11.22
C THR A 158 -12.90 6.22 -11.30
N ARG A 159 -11.76 6.10 -10.61
CA ARG A 159 -10.73 7.16 -10.56
C ARG A 159 -9.83 7.28 -11.81
N HIS A 160 -9.83 6.29 -12.70
CA HIS A 160 -9.04 6.32 -13.95
C HIS A 160 -9.81 6.77 -15.20
N HIS A 161 -11.05 7.26 -15.03
CA HIS A 161 -11.78 7.97 -16.08
C HIS A 161 -11.93 9.44 -15.69
N ARG A 162 -10.91 10.25 -16.00
CA ARG A 162 -11.14 11.65 -16.34
C ARG A 162 -10.67 11.85 -17.79
N PRO A 163 -11.51 12.49 -18.64
CA PRO A 163 -11.15 12.83 -20.01
C PRO A 163 -9.98 13.81 -20.07
#